data_AF-A0AAV7G3I9-F1
#
_entry.id   AF-A0AAV7G3I9-F1
#
_cell.length_a   1.000
_cell.length_b   1.000
_cell.length_c   1.000
_cell.angle_alpha   90.00
_cell.angle_beta   90.00
_cell.angle_gamma   90.00
#
_symmetry.space_group_name_H-M   'P 1'
#
loop_
_entity.id
_entity.type
_entity.pdbx_description
1 polymer ?
#
loop_
_entity_poly.entity_id
_entity_poly.type
_entity_poly.pdbx_seq_one_letter_code
_entity_poly.pdbx_strand_id
1 'polypeptide(L)'
;MRQAGIYSGILCGKNGPHSLPLSRIKKIMKQSGEDVKMISCEAPLVFAKACELFIEELTARAYKVTMQGKRRTLQREDIAAAVTATDLFDFLLEMVSASVINDGRTATEST
;
A
#
# COMPACT_ATOMS: atom_id res chain seq x y z
N MET A 1 -41.82 -11.02 -8.82
CA MET A 1 -40.41 -10.80 -9.22
C MET A 1 -39.93 -9.51 -8.60
N ARG A 2 -38.80 -9.54 -7.88
CA ARG A 2 -38.36 -8.46 -6.98
C ARG A 2 -37.98 -7.20 -7.79
N GLN A 3 -38.59 -6.07 -7.44
CA GLN A 3 -38.22 -4.74 -7.92
C GLN A 3 -36.75 -4.43 -7.56
N ALA A 4 -36.00 -3.92 -8.53
CA ALA A 4 -34.70 -3.30 -8.29
C ALA A 4 -34.93 -1.96 -7.58
N GLY A 5 -34.76 -1.98 -6.26
CA GLY A 5 -34.81 -0.79 -5.42
C GLY A 5 -33.72 0.21 -5.78
N ILE A 6 -34.05 1.47 -5.57
CA ILE A 6 -33.29 2.70 -5.77
C ILE A 6 -32.00 2.68 -4.93
N TYR A 7 -30.98 1.94 -5.35
CA TYR A 7 -29.60 2.00 -4.81
C TYR A 7 -28.59 2.40 -5.88
N SER A 8 -29.03 3.21 -6.85
CA SER A 8 -28.27 3.56 -8.06
C SER A 8 -27.78 5.01 -8.10
N GLY A 9 -27.35 5.66 -7.00
CA GLY A 9 -26.79 7.00 -7.23
C GLY A 9 -26.16 7.89 -6.16
N ILE A 10 -26.16 7.63 -4.85
CA ILE A 10 -25.95 8.77 -3.92
C ILE A 10 -24.79 8.72 -2.88
N LEU A 11 -24.02 7.64 -2.67
CA LEU A 11 -22.98 7.68 -1.60
C LEU A 11 -21.60 7.09 -1.95
N CYS A 12 -21.12 7.21 -3.19
CA CYS A 12 -19.72 6.89 -3.51
C CYS A 12 -19.01 8.00 -4.34
N GLY A 13 -19.56 9.22 -4.34
CA GLY A 13 -19.02 10.37 -5.10
C GLY A 13 -18.55 11.54 -4.25
N LYS A 14 -18.65 11.47 -2.92
CA LYS A 14 -18.08 12.50 -2.05
C LYS A 14 -16.67 12.09 -1.68
N ASN A 15 -15.70 12.79 -2.25
CA ASN A 15 -14.36 12.88 -1.69
C ASN A 15 -14.51 13.43 -0.27
N GLY A 16 -14.61 12.54 0.73
CA GLY A 16 -14.25 12.91 2.09
C GLY A 16 -12.79 13.41 2.10
N PRO A 17 -12.31 14.02 3.19
CA PRO A 17 -10.96 14.57 3.31
C PRO A 17 -9.88 13.46 3.41
N HIS A 18 -9.91 12.48 2.51
CA HIS A 18 -8.93 11.42 2.44
C HIS A 18 -7.86 11.80 1.42
N SER A 19 -6.59 11.76 1.82
CA SER A 19 -5.46 12.08 0.95
C SER A 19 -5.26 11.10 -0.21
N LEU A 20 -5.88 9.91 -0.14
CA LEU A 20 -5.74 8.84 -1.12
C LEU A 20 -7.05 8.62 -1.91
N PRO A 21 -6.99 8.49 -3.25
CA PRO A 21 -8.17 8.32 -4.08
C PRO A 21 -8.81 6.94 -3.90
N LEU A 22 -10.06 6.91 -3.44
CA LEU A 22 -10.82 5.67 -3.18
C LEU A 22 -10.93 4.76 -4.41
N SER A 23 -10.99 5.34 -5.61
CA SER A 23 -11.02 4.61 -6.88
C SER A 23 -9.76 3.78 -7.11
N ARG A 24 -8.57 4.27 -6.68
CA ARG A 24 -7.31 3.54 -6.79
C ARG A 24 -7.21 2.43 -5.75
N ILE A 25 -7.61 2.71 -4.52
CA ILE A 25 -7.67 1.71 -3.45
C ILE A 25 -8.55 0.54 -3.89
N LYS A 26 -9.76 0.83 -4.38
CA LYS A 26 -10.69 -0.19 -4.89
C LYS A 26 -10.10 -1.00 -6.05
N LYS A 27 -9.32 -0.36 -6.94
CA LYS A 27 -8.65 -1.05 -8.06
C LYS A 27 -7.60 -2.03 -7.56
N ILE A 28 -6.74 -1.62 -6.62
CA ILE A 28 -5.71 -2.48 -6.03
C ILE A 28 -6.38 -3.66 -5.29
N MET A 29 -7.44 -3.40 -4.52
CA MET A 29 -8.20 -4.45 -3.83
C MET A 29 -8.81 -5.51 -4.78
N LYS A 30 -9.13 -5.14 -6.03
CA LYS A 30 -9.59 -6.12 -7.04
C LYS A 30 -8.46 -6.90 -7.69
N GLN A 31 -7.24 -6.35 -7.69
CA GLN A 31 -6.07 -6.98 -8.29
C GLN A 31 -5.41 -7.99 -7.36
N SER A 32 -5.73 -7.97 -6.06
CA SER A 32 -5.10 -8.83 -5.05
C SER A 32 -5.60 -10.27 -5.03
N GLY A 33 -6.62 -10.66 -5.82
CA GLY A 33 -7.04 -12.06 -5.92
C GLY A 33 -8.16 -12.30 -6.93
N GLU A 34 -8.21 -13.50 -7.54
CA GLU A 34 -9.23 -13.89 -8.51
C GLU A 34 -10.65 -13.95 -7.92
N ASP A 35 -10.79 -14.06 -6.59
CA ASP A 35 -12.07 -14.23 -5.91
C ASP A 35 -12.78 -12.93 -5.50
N VAL A 36 -12.14 -11.76 -5.69
CA VAL A 36 -12.70 -10.47 -5.25
C VAL A 36 -13.69 -9.91 -6.30
N LYS A 37 -14.95 -10.35 -6.23
CA LYS A 37 -16.02 -9.91 -7.16
C LYS A 37 -16.59 -8.54 -6.81
N MET A 38 -17.07 -8.39 -5.57
CA MET A 38 -17.70 -7.17 -5.07
C MET A 38 -16.96 -6.63 -3.84
N ILE A 39 -16.86 -5.31 -3.76
CA ILE A 39 -16.23 -4.60 -2.64
C ILE A 39 -17.25 -3.61 -2.10
N SER A 40 -17.54 -3.70 -0.81
CA SER A 40 -18.41 -2.76 -0.09
C SER A 40 -17.87 -1.32 -0.20
N CYS A 41 -18.75 -0.31 -0.14
CA CYS A 41 -18.34 1.09 -0.15
C CYS A 41 -17.51 1.49 1.08
N GLU A 42 -17.67 0.80 2.20
CA GLU A 42 -16.96 1.08 3.46
C GLU A 42 -15.51 0.60 3.44
N ALA A 43 -15.20 -0.46 2.68
CA ALA A 43 -13.85 -1.04 2.73
C ALA A 43 -12.77 -0.09 2.17
N PRO A 44 -12.94 0.54 0.98
CA PRO A 44 -11.98 1.53 0.49
C PRO A 44 -11.82 2.74 1.41
N LEU A 45 -12.87 3.10 2.15
CA LEU A 45 -12.86 4.22 3.11
C LEU A 45 -11.94 3.93 4.30
N VAL A 46 -12.09 2.74 4.89
CA VAL A 46 -11.23 2.28 5.99
C VAL A 46 -9.78 2.12 5.52
N PHE A 47 -9.58 1.52 4.34
CA PHE A 47 -8.25 1.38 3.76
C PHE A 47 -7.57 2.72 3.49
N ALA A 48 -8.32 3.76 3.08
CA ALA A 48 -7.73 5.09 2.88
C ALA A 48 -7.09 5.62 4.17
N LYS A 49 -7.77 5.50 5.31
CA LYS A 49 -7.20 5.94 6.60
C LYS A 49 -6.12 5.00 7.11
N ALA A 50 -6.28 3.69 6.93
CA ALA A 50 -5.27 2.71 7.33
C ALA A 50 -3.96 2.92 6.56
N CYS A 51 -4.02 3.16 5.25
CA CYS A 51 -2.85 3.45 4.43
C CYS A 51 -2.16 4.75 4.83
N GLU A 52 -2.92 5.78 5.22
CA GLU A 52 -2.35 7.04 5.75
C GLU A 52 -1.53 6.77 7.03
N LEU A 53 -2.11 6.07 8.01
CA LEU A 53 -1.43 5.71 9.26
C LEU A 53 -0.24 4.78 9.01
N PHE A 54 -0.36 3.86 8.07
CA PHE A 54 0.71 2.94 7.69
C PHE A 54 1.92 3.68 7.10
N ILE A 55 1.69 4.64 6.20
CA ILE A 55 2.77 5.44 5.59
C ILE A 55 3.46 6.29 6.66
N GLU A 56 2.69 6.90 7.57
CA GLU A 56 3.23 7.70 8.67
C GLU A 56 4.12 6.86 9.59
N GLU A 57 3.63 5.70 10.05
CA GLU A 57 4.36 4.82 10.96
C GLU A 57 5.63 4.24 10.32
N LEU A 58 5.54 3.76 9.08
CA LEU A 58 6.70 3.22 8.35
C LEU A 58 7.76 4.31 8.15
N THR A 59 7.34 5.52 7.76
CA THR A 59 8.24 6.66 7.55
C THR A 59 8.88 7.12 8.86
N ALA A 60 8.13 7.17 9.96
CA ALA A 60 8.66 7.53 11.27
C ALA A 60 9.73 6.55 11.76
N ARG A 61 9.54 5.24 11.51
CA ARG A 61 10.54 4.21 11.85
C ARG A 61 11.77 4.29 10.95
N ALA A 62 11.59 4.41 9.64
CA ALA A 62 12.70 4.59 8.71
C ALA A 62 13.51 5.86 9.04
N TYR A 63 12.84 6.95 9.40
CA TYR A 63 13.52 8.20 9.77
C TYR A 63 14.36 8.08 11.05
N LYS A 64 13.95 7.25 12.01
CA LYS A 64 14.79 6.96 13.20
C LYS A 64 16.11 6.31 12.78
N VAL A 65 16.11 5.41 11.80
CA VAL A 65 17.33 4.80 11.24
C VAL A 65 18.18 5.85 10.52
N THR A 66 17.56 6.72 9.72
CA THR A 66 18.25 7.84 9.05
C THR A 66 18.96 8.76 10.06
N MET A 67 18.28 9.10 11.17
CA MET A 67 18.84 9.93 12.25
C MET A 67 20.00 9.26 12.98
N GLN A 68 19.95 7.95 13.21
CA GLN A 68 21.07 7.18 13.77
C GLN A 68 22.31 7.25 12.86
N GLY A 69 22.10 7.28 11.54
CA GLY A 69 23.13 7.52 10.54
C GLY A 69 23.63 8.97 10.44
N LYS A 70 23.15 9.89 11.29
CA LYS A 70 23.43 11.35 11.25
C LYS A 70 23.10 12.00 9.91
N ARG A 71 22.26 11.37 9.09
CA ARG A 71 21.79 11.90 7.80
C ARG A 71 20.45 12.58 8.01
N ARG A 72 20.11 13.55 7.16
CA ARG A 72 18.77 14.21 7.17
C ARG A 72 17.89 13.81 5.99
N THR A 73 18.46 13.08 5.04
CA THR A 73 17.80 12.59 3.84
C THR A 73 17.46 11.12 4.04
N LEU A 74 16.17 10.79 4.00
CA LEU A 74 15.68 9.42 4.09
C LEU A 74 16.02 8.65 2.81
N GLN A 75 16.68 7.51 2.95
CA GLN A 75 17.07 6.67 1.81
C GLN A 75 16.33 5.33 1.83
N ARG A 76 16.40 4.60 0.71
CA ARG A 76 15.72 3.31 0.57
C ARG A 76 16.28 2.26 1.53
N GLU A 77 17.58 2.32 1.81
CA GLU A 77 18.27 1.44 2.75
C GLU A 77 17.74 1.63 4.19
N ASP A 78 17.33 2.84 4.55
CA ASP A 78 16.75 3.12 5.88
C ASP A 78 15.37 2.47 6.02
N ILE A 79 14.57 2.48 4.95
CA ILE A 79 13.28 1.77 4.90
C ILE A 79 13.52 0.26 5.02
N ALA A 80 14.53 -0.26 4.31
CA ALA A 80 14.85 -1.68 4.37
C ALA A 80 15.24 -2.14 5.77
N ALA A 81 16.12 -1.39 6.42
CA ALA A 81 16.52 -1.65 7.79
C ALA A 81 15.34 -1.56 8.78
N ALA A 82 14.44 -0.58 8.59
CA ALA A 82 13.27 -0.43 9.46
C ALA A 82 12.25 -1.56 9.30
N VAL A 83 12.08 -2.08 8.08
CA VAL A 83 11.23 -3.25 7.80
C VAL A 83 11.80 -4.50 8.46
N THR A 84 13.09 -4.80 8.25
CA THR A 84 13.73 -5.99 8.87
C THR A 84 13.77 -5.92 10.40
N ALA A 85 13.74 -4.73 10.99
CA ALA A 85 13.73 -4.56 12.44
C ALA A 85 12.33 -4.65 13.08
N THR A 86 11.26 -4.72 12.29
CA THR A 86 9.88 -4.73 12.79
C THR A 86 9.10 -5.91 12.22
N ASP A 87 8.86 -6.95 13.03
CA ASP A 87 8.15 -8.17 12.63
C ASP A 87 6.76 -7.92 12.00
N LEU A 88 6.08 -6.84 12.40
CA LEU A 88 4.78 -6.43 11.81
C LEU A 88 4.89 -6.13 10.30
N PHE A 89 6.08 -5.77 9.80
CA PHE A 89 6.33 -5.41 8.42
C PHE A 89 6.91 -6.55 7.59
N ASP A 90 6.92 -7.80 8.09
CA ASP A 90 7.45 -8.96 7.38
C ASP A 90 6.86 -9.16 5.98
N PHE A 91 5.61 -8.76 5.77
CA PHE A 91 4.95 -8.80 4.47
C PHE A 91 5.61 -7.91 3.39
N LEU A 92 6.54 -7.03 3.78
CA LEU A 92 7.28 -6.13 2.88
C LEU A 92 8.69 -6.63 2.55
N LEU A 93 9.19 -7.68 3.22
CA LEU A 93 10.58 -8.13 3.08
C LEU A 93 10.93 -8.43 1.62
N GLU A 94 10.08 -9.21 0.93
CA GLU A 94 10.30 -9.55 -0.47
C GLU A 94 10.37 -8.32 -1.38
N MET A 95 9.48 -7.34 -1.18
CA MET A 95 9.41 -6.12 -1.98
C MET A 95 10.66 -5.23 -1.81
N VAL A 96 11.15 -5.14 -0.58
CA VAL A 96 12.30 -4.32 -0.21
C VAL A 96 13.61 -4.97 -0.68
N SER A 97 13.73 -6.30 -0.56
CA SER A 97 14.91 -7.06 -0.98
C SER A 97 15.02 -7.18 -2.50
N ALA A 98 13.91 -7.39 -3.22
CA ALA A 98 13.91 -7.53 -4.68
C ALA A 98 14.48 -6.31 -5.40
N SER A 99 14.30 -5.12 -4.84
CA SER A 99 14.81 -3.89 -5.42
C SER A 99 16.32 -3.69 -5.19
N VAL A 100 16.99 -4.48 -4.33
CA VAL A 100 18.46 -4.51 -4.21
C VAL A 100 19.06 -5.43 -5.28
N ILE A 101 18.31 -6.45 -5.70
CA ILE A 101 18.76 -7.46 -6.68
C ILE A 101 18.50 -6.99 -8.13
N ASN A 102 17.53 -6.10 -8.36
CA ASN A 102 17.11 -5.70 -9.71
C ASN A 102 17.95 -4.63 -10.43
N ASP A 103 19.06 -4.15 -9.86
CA ASP A 103 20.04 -3.35 -10.63
C ASP A 103 20.99 -4.23 -11.48
N GLY A 104 20.73 -5.54 -11.65
CA GLY A 104 21.70 -6.44 -12.32
C GLY A 104 21.24 -7.76 -12.96
N ARG A 105 19.95 -8.02 -13.21
CA ARG A 105 19.48 -9.15 -14.08
C ARG A 105 17.96 -9.02 -14.23
N THR A 106 17.37 -8.96 -15.42
CA THR A 106 17.24 -10.09 -16.35
C THR A 106 17.26 -9.64 -17.82
N ALA A 107 18.43 -9.69 -18.44
CA ALA A 107 18.54 -10.18 -19.81
C ALA A 107 18.90 -11.68 -19.71
N THR A 108 18.39 -12.46 -20.67
CA THR A 108 18.59 -13.90 -20.93
C THR A 108 17.91 -14.89 -19.99
N GLU A 109 16.83 -15.49 -20.48
CA GLU A 109 16.84 -16.93 -20.76
C GLU A 109 15.85 -17.25 -21.89
N SER A 110 16.43 -17.71 -23.01
CA SER A 110 15.77 -18.35 -24.13
C SER A 110 15.64 -19.84 -23.83
N THR A 111 14.49 -20.44 -24.12
CA THR A 111 14.32 -21.67 -24.91
C THR A 111 12.84 -21.78 -25.27
#